data_AF-V6LI51-F1
#
_entry.id   AF-V6LI51-F1
#
_cell.length_a   1.000
_cell.length_b   1.000
_cell.length_c   1.000
_cell.angle_alpha   90.00
_cell.angle_beta   90.00
_cell.angle_gamma   90.00
#
_symmetry.space_group_name_H-M   'P 1'
#
loop_
_entity.id
_entity.type
_entity.pdbx_description
1 polymer ?
#
loop_
_entity_poly.entity_id
_entity_poly.type
_entity_poly.pdbx_seq_one_letter_code
_entity_poly.pdbx_strand_id
1 'polypeptide(L)'
;MPKEIWSFDKIEELANAVKIYQTNFKDIKINVFKNLSETQIRNAYYKLKREDPGLFDFQPFKKVHRLQFNYSEADVSFDIDFMTNIQI
;
A
#
# COMPACT_ATOMS: atom_id res chain seq x y z
N MET A 1 18.93 -14.14 14.97
CA MET A 1 18.69 -14.19 13.51
C MET A 1 18.49 -12.76 13.02
N PRO A 2 19.18 -12.30 11.96
CA PRO A 2 18.94 -10.98 11.41
C PRO A 2 17.49 -10.86 10.96
N LYS A 3 16.80 -9.78 11.36
CA LYS A 3 15.47 -9.46 10.83
C LYS A 3 15.64 -9.09 9.36
N GLU A 4 15.17 -9.95 8.47
CA GLU A 4 15.11 -9.64 7.05
C GLU A 4 14.04 -8.56 6.85
N ILE A 5 14.48 -7.32 6.65
CA ILE A 5 13.60 -6.17 6.44
C ILE A 5 13.22 -6.15 4.96
N TRP A 6 11.94 -6.38 4.68
CA TRP A 6 11.36 -6.19 3.36
C TRP A 6 11.01 -4.71 3.20
N SER A 7 11.61 -4.04 2.21
CA SER A 7 11.23 -2.67 1.85
C SER A 7 9.86 -2.66 1.16
N PHE A 8 9.18 -1.50 1.17
CA PHE A 8 7.91 -1.33 0.47
C PHE A 8 8.03 -1.70 -1.02
N ASP A 9 9.11 -1.30 -1.69
CA ASP A 9 9.35 -1.65 -3.10
C ASP A 9 9.41 -3.16 -3.32
N LYS A 10 10.09 -3.91 -2.43
CA LYS A 10 10.16 -5.38 -2.52
C LYS A 10 8.81 -6.04 -2.24
N ILE A 11 8.01 -5.46 -1.36
CA ILE A 11 6.66 -5.95 -1.06
C ILE A 11 5.76 -5.76 -2.29
N GLU A 12 5.82 -4.59 -2.93
CA GLU A 12 5.09 -4.31 -4.17
C GLU A 12 5.55 -5.21 -5.31
N GLU A 13 6.86 -5.41 -5.47
CA GLU A 13 7.45 -6.30 -6.45
C GLU A 13 6.99 -7.76 -6.22
N LEU A 14 6.92 -8.21 -4.96
CA LEU A 14 6.39 -9.53 -4.62
C LEU A 14 4.90 -9.64 -4.92
N ALA A 15 4.11 -8.62 -4.60
CA ALA A 15 2.68 -8.61 -4.91
C ALA A 15 2.44 -8.67 -6.43
N ASN A 16 3.22 -7.94 -7.22
CA ASN A 16 3.15 -7.99 -8.68
C ASN A 16 3.63 -9.33 -9.25
N ALA A 17 4.70 -9.91 -8.70
CA ALA A 17 5.17 -11.23 -9.08
C ALA A 17 4.11 -12.31 -8.81
N VAL A 18 3.43 -12.25 -7.67
CA VAL A 18 2.32 -13.14 -7.34
C VAL A 18 1.13 -12.95 -8.28
N LYS A 19 0.91 -11.77 -8.86
CA LYS A 19 -0.14 -11.62 -9.90
C LYS A 19 0.21 -12.35 -11.20
N ILE A 20 1.47 -12.29 -11.61
CA ILE A 20 1.93 -12.87 -12.89
C ILE A 20 2.10 -14.38 -12.77
N TYR A 21 2.79 -14.82 -11.71
CA TYR A 21 3.21 -16.21 -11.51
C TYR A 21 2.35 -16.95 -10.47
N GLN A 22 1.30 -16.31 -9.94
CA GLN A 22 0.48 -16.86 -8.85
C GLN A 22 1.35 -17.24 -7.64
N THR A 23 1.02 -18.32 -6.95
CA THR A 23 1.84 -18.85 -5.85
C THR A 23 2.95 -19.79 -6.35
N ASN A 24 3.37 -19.70 -7.63
CA ASN A 24 4.53 -20.45 -8.11
C ASN A 24 5.82 -19.75 -7.69
N PHE A 25 6.25 -20.02 -6.46
CA PHE A 25 7.43 -19.40 -5.86
C PHE A 25 8.74 -19.74 -6.59
N LYS A 26 8.78 -20.88 -7.31
CA LYS A 26 9.93 -21.25 -8.14
C LYS A 26 10.07 -20.28 -9.31
N ASP A 27 8.99 -19.95 -9.98
CA ASP A 27 9.00 -18.99 -11.10
C ASP A 27 9.22 -17.56 -10.62
N ILE A 28 8.63 -17.17 -9.48
CA ILE A 28 8.89 -15.86 -8.84
C ILE A 28 10.37 -15.72 -8.49
N LYS A 29 11.00 -16.77 -7.95
CA LYS A 29 12.44 -16.78 -7.66
C LYS A 29 13.26 -16.60 -8.94
N ILE A 30 12.99 -17.40 -9.96
CA ILE A 30 13.78 -17.42 -11.20
C ILE A 30 13.68 -16.09 -11.95
N ASN A 31 12.49 -15.49 -11.97
CA ASN A 31 12.21 -14.32 -12.80
C ASN A 31 12.34 -12.98 -12.07
N VAL A 32 12.06 -12.94 -10.76
CA VAL A 32 11.99 -11.69 -9.98
C VAL A 32 13.05 -11.64 -8.89
N PHE A 33 12.97 -12.54 -7.90
CA PHE A 33 13.88 -12.53 -6.74
C PHE A 33 15.03 -13.53 -6.87
N LYS A 34 15.90 -13.33 -7.86
CA LYS A 34 17.01 -14.25 -8.19
C LYS A 34 17.98 -14.50 -7.03
N ASN A 35 18.09 -13.52 -6.13
CA ASN A 35 19.02 -13.55 -4.98
C ASN A 35 18.38 -14.11 -3.70
N LEU A 36 17.09 -14.45 -3.70
CA LEU A 36 16.39 -15.03 -2.57
C LEU A 36 16.17 -16.53 -2.77
N SER A 37 16.13 -17.28 -1.66
CA SER A 37 15.64 -18.65 -1.70
C SER A 37 14.13 -18.70 -1.85
N GLU A 38 13.63 -19.78 -2.43
CA GLU A 38 12.17 -20.03 -2.54
C GLU A 38 11.50 -20.00 -1.16
N THR A 39 12.16 -20.56 -0.14
CA THR A 39 11.69 -20.55 1.24
C THR A 39 11.56 -19.14 1.80
N GLN A 40 12.50 -18.24 1.52
CA GLN A 40 12.40 -16.83 1.97
C GLN A 40 11.21 -16.13 1.33
N ILE A 41 11.02 -16.30 0.02
CA ILE A 41 9.91 -15.70 -0.73
C ILE A 41 8.57 -16.23 -0.19
N ARG A 42 8.45 -17.55 0.00
CA ARG A 42 7.25 -18.19 0.54
C ARG A 42 6.93 -17.70 1.96
N ASN A 43 7.95 -17.63 2.82
CA ASN A 43 7.76 -17.16 4.20
C ASN A 43 7.34 -15.69 4.23
N ALA A 44 7.93 -14.86 3.38
CA ALA A 44 7.54 -13.46 3.24
C ALA A 44 6.10 -13.32 2.77
N TYR A 45 5.70 -14.06 1.73
CA TYR A 45 4.32 -14.06 1.23
C TYR A 45 3.31 -14.38 2.33
N TYR A 46 3.47 -15.50 3.05
CA TYR A 46 2.49 -15.86 4.08
C TYR A 46 2.51 -14.92 5.28
N LYS A 47 3.67 -14.37 5.64
CA LYS A 47 3.77 -13.36 6.70
C LYS A 47 3.01 -12.10 6.30
N LEU A 48 3.29 -11.56 5.12
CA LEU A 48 2.66 -10.34 4.60
C LEU A 48 1.17 -10.54 4.39
N LYS A 49 0.72 -11.69 3.87
CA LYS A 49 -0.69 -12.01 3.70
C LYS A 49 -1.45 -12.08 5.03
N ARG A 50 -0.78 -12.53 6.09
CA ARG A 50 -1.38 -12.56 7.43
C ARG A 50 -1.47 -11.17 8.05
N GLU A 51 -0.46 -10.33 7.80
CA GLU A 51 -0.40 -8.96 8.31
C GLU A 51 -1.37 -8.03 7.55
N ASP A 52 -1.48 -8.21 6.24
CA ASP A 52 -2.43 -7.53 5.36
C ASP A 52 -3.02 -8.54 4.34
N PRO A 53 -4.21 -9.09 4.63
CA PRO A 53 -4.90 -10.02 3.73
C PRO A 53 -5.20 -9.42 2.36
N GLY A 54 -5.37 -8.10 2.27
CA GLY A 54 -5.70 -7.38 1.03
C GLY A 54 -4.52 -7.16 0.10
N LEU A 55 -3.28 -7.32 0.58
CA LEU A 55 -2.06 -7.00 -0.16
C LEU A 55 -1.93 -7.77 -1.49
N PHE A 56 -2.38 -9.02 -1.49
CA PHE A 56 -2.35 -9.90 -2.68
C PHE A 56 -3.72 -10.06 -3.33
N ASP A 57 -4.78 -9.53 -2.72
CA ASP A 57 -6.14 -9.49 -3.27
C ASP A 57 -6.28 -8.28 -4.17
N PHE A 58 -5.76 -8.38 -5.39
CA PHE A 58 -5.89 -7.29 -6.35
C PHE A 58 -7.15 -7.46 -7.21
N GLN A 59 -8.17 -6.65 -6.91
CA GLN A 59 -9.00 -6.07 -7.98
C GLN A 59 -8.19 -4.95 -8.62
N PRO A 60 -8.26 -4.74 -9.95
CA PRO A 60 -7.51 -3.67 -10.61
C PRO A 60 -7.75 -2.37 -9.85
N PHE A 61 -6.70 -1.76 -9.28
CA PHE A 61 -6.80 -0.40 -8.76
C PHE A 61 -7.29 0.47 -9.91
N LYS A 62 -8.59 0.82 -9.92
CA LYS A 62 -9.02 2.05 -10.56
C LYS A 62 -8.18 3.11 -9.88
N LYS A 63 -7.25 3.72 -10.61
CA LYS A 63 -6.58 4.97 -10.21
C LYS A 63 -7.67 5.88 -9.64
N VAL A 64 -7.76 5.97 -8.32
CA VAL A 64 -8.65 6.90 -7.65
C VAL A 64 -8.11 8.27 -8.00
N HIS A 65 -8.74 8.91 -8.99
CA HIS A 65 -8.53 10.32 -9.25
C HIS A 65 -8.99 11.05 -7.99
N ARG A 66 -8.06 11.81 -7.38
CA ARG A 66 -8.21 12.82 -6.33
C ARG A 66 -9.56 12.87 -5.62
N LEU A 67 -9.51 12.70 -4.28
CA LEU A 67 -10.53 13.19 -3.36
C LEU A 67 -10.82 14.67 -3.68
N GLN A 68 -11.94 14.94 -4.36
CA GLN A 68 -12.57 16.26 -4.28
C GLN A 68 -13.38 16.25 -3.00
N PHE A 69 -12.89 16.97 -1.99
CA PHE A 69 -13.72 17.35 -0.86
C PHE A 69 -14.80 18.28 -1.39
N ASN A 70 -16.01 17.76 -1.56
CA ASN A 70 -17.20 18.59 -1.65
C ASN A 70 -17.48 19.07 -0.22
N TYR A 71 -16.99 20.25 0.14
CA TYR A 71 -17.57 20.97 1.26
C TYR A 71 -19.01 21.32 0.85
N SER A 72 -19.97 20.60 1.41
CA SER A 72 -21.36 21.04 1.42
C SER A 72 -21.42 22.27 2.32
N GLU A 73 -21.92 23.40 1.78
CA GLU A 73 -22.07 24.70 2.46
C GLU A 73 -23.00 24.67 3.71
N ALA A 74 -23.40 23.49 4.19
CA ALA A 74 -24.40 23.32 5.24
C ALA A 74 -23.84 23.19 6.68
N ASP A 75 -22.53 23.03 6.87
CA ASP A 75 -21.94 22.80 8.21
C ASP A 75 -21.08 23.96 8.75
N VAL A 76 -21.13 25.16 8.13
CA VAL A 76 -20.40 26.33 8.65
C VAL A 76 -21.31 27.22 9.48
N SER A 77 -21.69 26.74 10.66
CA SER A 77 -22.12 27.59 11.77
C SER A 77 -21.06 27.50 12.86
N PHE A 78 -19.90 28.10 12.61
CA PHE A 78 -18.98 28.47 13.68
C PHE A 78 -18.97 29.98 13.76
N ASP A 79 -19.82 30.52 14.64
CA ASP A 79 -19.66 31.86 15.18
C ASP A 79 -18.26 31.95 15.78
N ILE A 80 -17.37 32.66 15.08
CA ILE A 80 -16.10 33.09 15.62
C ILE A 80 -16.09 34.61 15.50
N ASP A 81 -16.65 35.25 16.52
CA ASP A 81 -16.34 36.63 16.88
C ASP A 81 -14.83 36.71 17.16
N PHE A 82 -14.06 37.18 16.18
CA PHE A 82 -12.75 37.77 16.45
C PHE A 82 -12.81 39.26 16.09
N MET A 83 -13.11 40.07 17.09
CA MET A 83 -12.66 41.44 17.12
C MET A 83 -11.13 41.47 17.01
N THR A 84 -10.57 42.13 15.99
CA THR A 84 -9.51 43.13 16.23
C THR A 84 -9.25 44.01 15.00
N ASN A 85 -9.28 45.32 15.27
CA ASN A 85 -8.84 46.45 14.45
C ASN A 85 -7.45 46.24 13.81
N ILE A 86 -7.20 46.88 12.64
CA ILE A 86 -6.27 48.04 12.49
C ILE A 86 -6.03 48.40 11.00
N GLN A 87 -6.36 49.66 10.69
CA GLN A 87 -5.76 50.69 9.81
C GLN A 87 -5.31 50.39 8.36
N ILE A 88 -5.85 51.17 7.40
CA ILE A 88 -5.16 52.34 6.79
C ILE A 88 -6.17 53.48 6.65
#